data_AF-A0A2H6IU50-F1
#
_entry.id   AF-A0A2H6IU50-F1
#
_cell.length_a   1.000
_cell.length_b   1.000
_cell.length_c   1.000
_cell.angle_alpha   90.00
_cell.angle_beta   90.00
_cell.angle_gamma   90.00
#
_symmetry.space_group_name_H-M   'P 1'
#
loop_
_entity.id
_entity.type
_entity.pdbx_description
1 polymer ?
#
loop_
_entity_poly.entity_id
_entity_poly.type
_entity_poly.pdbx_seq_one_letter_code
_entity_poly.pdbx_strand_id
1 'polypeptide(L)'
;MPVRAFHFLFLAALPAFALVYTALGAPPAAAQELPSSRVFVPAPPKGKGDKCIADKDFMRRNHMKILEHQRDQTVYDGVRIKRTSLKECVACHVVNGPDALPLTSESPKYFCRVCHDYAAVKVDCFECHVSRPPVAKAAGLPAGEKERDALASFLKEGRQ
;
A
#
# COMPACT_ATOMS: atom_id res chain seq x y z
N MET A 1 77.17 55.03 18.19
CA MET A 1 77.26 53.74 18.92
C MET A 1 76.09 52.85 18.49
N PRO A 2 76.18 51.51 18.62
CA PRO A 2 75.49 50.57 17.71
C PRO A 2 74.43 49.65 18.36
N VAL A 3 73.84 48.76 17.54
CA VAL A 3 72.95 47.59 17.85
C VAL A 3 71.62 47.92 18.56
N ARG A 4 70.50 47.17 18.45
CA ARG A 4 70.12 45.82 17.92
C ARG A 4 68.71 45.96 17.28
N ALA A 5 68.32 45.31 16.19
CA ALA A 5 68.19 43.86 15.94
C ALA A 5 67.19 43.12 16.87
N PHE A 6 65.90 43.11 16.49
CA PHE A 6 64.91 42.08 16.83
C PHE A 6 64.11 41.79 15.54
N HIS A 7 64.39 40.65 14.90
CA HIS A 7 63.51 39.47 14.90
C HIS A 7 62.14 39.75 14.27
N PHE A 8 61.91 39.45 12.99
CA PHE A 8 61.62 38.08 12.52
C PHE A 8 60.72 37.30 13.50
N LEU A 9 59.40 37.39 13.33
CA LEU A 9 58.42 36.29 13.42
C LEU A 9 56.99 36.86 13.46
N PHE A 10 56.31 36.87 12.31
CA PHE A 10 54.88 36.52 12.24
C PHE A 10 54.60 35.89 10.88
N LEU A 11 55.04 34.64 10.75
CA LEU A 11 54.59 33.75 9.68
C LEU A 11 53.12 33.39 9.90
N ALA A 12 52.37 33.35 8.80
CA ALA A 12 51.24 32.44 8.54
C ALA A 12 50.10 32.32 9.58
N ALA A 13 49.10 33.21 9.47
CA ALA A 13 47.70 33.00 9.89
C ALA A 13 46.81 34.08 9.23
N LEU A 14 45.72 33.83 8.49
CA LEU A 14 45.04 32.59 8.08
C LEU A 14 44.42 32.75 6.66
N PRO A 15 44.65 31.83 5.70
CA PRO A 15 43.77 31.66 4.54
C PRO A 15 42.69 30.60 4.84
N ALA A 16 41.92 30.78 5.91
CA ALA A 16 41.03 29.74 6.46
C ALA A 16 39.55 30.14 6.58
N PHE A 17 39.14 31.29 6.05
CA PHE A 17 37.73 31.76 6.14
C PHE A 17 36.89 31.49 4.88
N ALA A 18 37.48 30.96 3.81
CA ALA A 18 36.78 30.64 2.56
C ALA A 18 36.16 29.23 2.52
N LEU A 19 36.43 28.38 3.52
CA LEU A 19 36.07 26.95 3.51
C LEU A 19 34.92 26.56 4.47
N VAL A 20 34.26 27.56 5.08
CA VAL A 20 33.15 27.35 6.03
C VAL A 20 31.77 27.64 5.41
N TYR A 21 31.72 28.24 4.20
CA TYR A 21 30.46 28.72 3.61
C TYR A 21 29.73 27.73 2.68
N THR A 22 30.26 26.52 2.47
CA THR A 22 29.68 25.50 1.57
C THR A 22 28.75 24.49 2.25
N ALA A 23 28.46 24.67 3.56
CA ALA A 23 27.72 23.70 4.36
C ALA A 23 26.21 23.98 4.57
N LEU A 24 25.66 25.09 4.06
CA LEU A 24 24.24 25.48 4.21
C LEU A 24 23.44 25.48 2.89
N GLY A 25 23.85 24.65 1.93
CA GLY A 25 23.20 24.47 0.62
C GLY A 25 22.25 23.28 0.55
N ALA A 26 21.49 22.96 1.61
CA ALA A 26 20.44 21.96 1.52
C ALA A 26 19.31 22.48 0.59
N PRO A 27 19.01 21.84 -0.56
CA PRO A 27 17.88 22.27 -1.37
C PRO A 27 16.60 22.10 -0.53
N PRO A 28 15.66 23.06 -0.59
CA PRO A 28 14.40 22.90 0.13
C PRO A 28 13.74 21.61 -0.35
N ALA A 29 13.46 20.71 0.61
CA ALA A 29 12.72 19.49 0.33
C ALA A 29 11.43 19.89 -0.40
N ALA A 30 11.23 19.34 -1.60
CA ALA A 30 10.19 19.80 -2.52
C ALA A 30 8.85 19.90 -1.79
N ALA A 31 8.40 21.15 -1.56
CA ALA A 31 7.15 21.43 -0.90
C ALA A 31 6.05 20.80 -1.75
N GLN A 32 5.48 19.70 -1.26
CA GLN A 32 4.37 19.05 -1.92
C GLN A 32 3.22 20.05 -1.92
N GLU A 33 2.78 20.49 -3.10
CA GLU A 33 1.62 21.38 -3.22
C GLU A 33 0.44 20.72 -2.52
N LEU A 34 0.10 21.25 -1.34
CA LEU A 34 -1.09 20.83 -0.62
C LEU A 34 -2.29 21.23 -1.48
N PRO A 35 -3.15 20.29 -1.90
CA PRO A 35 -4.28 20.62 -2.76
C PRO A 35 -5.16 21.65 -2.05
N SER A 36 -5.52 22.73 -2.74
CA SER A 36 -6.40 23.83 -2.27
C SER A 36 -7.85 23.39 -1.95
N SER A 37 -8.08 22.07 -1.87
CA SER A 37 -9.33 21.43 -1.52
C SER A 37 -9.53 21.43 -0.01
N ARG A 38 -10.63 22.04 0.45
CA ARG A 38 -11.13 21.86 1.83
C ARG A 38 -11.70 20.45 2.12
N VAL A 39 -11.76 19.58 1.10
CA VAL A 39 -12.18 18.18 1.23
C VAL A 39 -10.93 17.32 1.41
N PHE A 40 -10.87 16.57 2.52
CA PHE A 40 -9.86 15.52 2.73
C PHE A 40 -9.99 14.45 1.64
N VAL A 41 -8.90 14.15 0.93
CA VAL A 41 -8.86 13.09 -0.07
C VAL A 41 -7.99 11.97 0.45
N PRO A 42 -8.49 10.72 0.53
CA PRO A 42 -7.70 9.60 1.01
C PRO A 42 -6.49 9.34 0.09
N ALA A 43 -5.32 9.13 0.70
CA ALA A 43 -4.06 8.86 0.01
C ALA A 43 -3.65 7.38 0.19
N PRO A 44 -4.12 6.45 -0.67
CA PRO A 44 -3.74 5.05 -0.58
C PRO A 44 -2.25 4.85 -0.85
N PRO A 45 -1.62 3.79 -0.30
CA PRO A 45 -0.23 3.49 -0.57
C PRO A 45 0.06 3.34 -2.08
N LYS A 46 1.23 3.82 -2.52
CA LYS A 46 1.65 3.72 -3.91
C LYS A 46 1.83 2.24 -4.28
N GLY A 47 1.09 1.78 -5.29
CA GLY A 47 1.25 0.44 -5.86
C GLY A 47 2.59 0.27 -6.58
N LYS A 48 2.99 -0.98 -6.76
CA LYS A 48 4.17 -1.41 -7.51
C LYS A 48 3.93 -1.25 -9.02
N GLY A 49 4.98 -0.97 -9.77
CA GLY A 49 4.96 -0.84 -11.24
C GLY A 49 5.00 0.60 -11.77
N ASP A 50 5.36 0.73 -13.06
CA ASP A 50 5.68 2.02 -13.70
C ASP A 50 4.46 2.70 -14.34
N LYS A 51 3.37 1.96 -14.57
CA LYS A 51 2.15 2.45 -15.23
C LYS A 51 0.91 2.06 -14.44
N CYS A 52 0.07 3.04 -14.13
CA CYS A 52 -1.25 2.79 -13.55
C CYS A 52 -2.21 2.21 -14.61
N ILE A 53 -3.23 1.46 -14.18
CA ILE A 53 -4.23 0.88 -15.11
C ILE A 53 -5.08 1.94 -15.82
N ALA A 54 -5.22 3.12 -15.22
CA ALA A 54 -5.86 4.34 -15.71
C ALA A 54 -5.42 5.55 -14.85
N ASP A 55 -5.82 6.77 -15.24
CA ASP A 55 -5.51 8.01 -14.50
C ASP A 55 -6.12 8.06 -13.09
N LYS A 56 -5.45 8.78 -12.18
CA LYS A 56 -5.86 8.90 -10.77
C LYS A 56 -7.28 9.43 -10.60
N ASP A 57 -7.64 10.49 -11.33
CA ASP A 57 -8.98 11.07 -11.29
C ASP A 57 -10.06 10.18 -11.90
N PHE A 58 -9.72 9.41 -12.94
CA PHE A 58 -10.62 8.41 -13.51
C PHE A 58 -10.87 7.29 -12.51
N MET A 59 -9.81 6.75 -11.89
CA MET A 59 -9.93 5.71 -10.87
C MET A 59 -10.74 6.18 -9.67
N ARG A 60 -10.47 7.36 -9.12
CA ARG A 60 -11.21 7.93 -7.98
C ARG A 60 -12.73 8.04 -8.24
N ARG A 61 -13.16 8.21 -9.49
CA ARG A 61 -14.58 8.35 -9.88
C ARG A 61 -15.24 7.03 -10.33
N ASN A 62 -14.46 6.07 -10.84
CA ASN A 62 -14.97 4.87 -11.51
C ASN A 62 -14.49 3.54 -10.91
N HIS A 63 -13.63 3.55 -9.89
CA HIS A 63 -13.06 2.35 -9.26
C HIS A 63 -14.11 1.28 -8.95
N MET A 64 -15.18 1.65 -8.23
CA MET A 64 -16.23 0.70 -7.87
C MET A 64 -16.97 0.15 -9.08
N LYS A 65 -17.30 0.98 -10.08
CA LYS A 65 -17.97 0.52 -11.33
C LYS A 65 -17.14 -0.52 -12.09
N ILE A 66 -15.82 -0.35 -12.11
CA ILE A 66 -14.89 -1.31 -12.74
C ILE A 66 -14.88 -2.62 -11.95
N LEU A 67 -14.85 -2.55 -10.61
CA LEU A 67 -14.88 -3.74 -9.75
C LEU A 67 -16.22 -4.47 -9.79
N GLU A 68 -17.35 -3.75 -9.80
CA GLU A 68 -18.71 -4.28 -9.92
C GLU A 68 -18.87 -5.03 -11.25
N HIS A 69 -18.53 -4.37 -12.37
CA HIS A 69 -18.59 -5.00 -13.69
C HIS A 69 -17.69 -6.24 -13.78
N GLN A 70 -16.46 -6.17 -13.26
CA GLN A 70 -15.56 -7.33 -13.24
C GLN A 70 -16.06 -8.45 -12.33
N ARG A 71 -16.65 -8.12 -11.17
CA ARG A 71 -17.25 -9.08 -10.24
C ARG A 71 -18.36 -9.84 -10.95
N ASP A 72 -19.31 -9.12 -11.54
CA ASP A 72 -20.49 -9.70 -12.16
C ASP A 72 -20.10 -10.57 -13.35
N GLN A 73 -19.20 -10.10 -14.22
CA GLN A 73 -18.60 -10.90 -15.29
C GLN A 73 -17.89 -12.17 -14.78
N THR A 74 -17.20 -12.11 -13.64
CA THR A 74 -16.44 -13.25 -13.12
C THR A 74 -17.35 -14.27 -12.42
N VAL A 75 -18.37 -13.81 -11.72
CA VAL A 75 -19.26 -14.62 -10.87
C VAL A 75 -20.43 -15.21 -11.66
N TYR A 76 -21.11 -14.39 -12.49
CA TYR A 76 -22.26 -14.83 -13.28
C TYR A 76 -21.83 -15.42 -14.63
N ASP A 77 -20.93 -14.73 -15.36
CA ASP A 77 -20.56 -15.13 -16.73
C ASP A 77 -19.27 -15.98 -16.80
N GLY A 78 -18.55 -16.14 -15.69
CA GLY A 78 -17.28 -16.87 -15.62
C GLY A 78 -16.08 -16.20 -16.33
N VAL A 79 -16.25 -14.99 -16.85
CA VAL A 79 -15.28 -14.24 -17.65
C VAL A 79 -14.16 -13.66 -16.77
N ARG A 80 -12.90 -13.96 -17.11
CA ARG A 80 -11.71 -13.61 -16.30
C ARG A 80 -10.71 -12.75 -17.08
N ILE A 81 -10.95 -11.43 -17.10
CA ILE A 81 -10.06 -10.46 -17.76
C ILE A 81 -8.89 -10.13 -16.83
N LYS A 82 -7.65 -10.46 -17.23
CA LYS A 82 -6.46 -10.29 -16.37
C LYS A 82 -6.29 -8.85 -15.87
N ARG A 83 -6.24 -7.86 -16.79
CA ARG A 83 -5.90 -6.44 -16.51
C ARG A 83 -6.78 -5.79 -15.43
N THR A 84 -8.04 -6.17 -15.34
CA THR A 84 -9.05 -5.61 -14.43
C THR A 84 -9.38 -6.55 -13.26
N SER A 85 -8.80 -7.75 -13.21
CA SER A 85 -9.06 -8.71 -12.15
C SER A 85 -8.54 -8.23 -10.79
N LEU A 86 -9.30 -8.54 -9.74
CA LEU A 86 -8.95 -8.20 -8.35
C LEU A 86 -7.56 -8.73 -7.95
N LYS A 87 -7.14 -9.88 -8.51
CA LYS A 87 -5.80 -10.46 -8.32
C LYS A 87 -4.68 -9.51 -8.76
N GLU A 88 -4.76 -8.98 -9.97
CA GLU A 88 -3.71 -8.10 -10.50
C GLU A 88 -3.71 -6.73 -9.78
N CYS A 89 -4.89 -6.25 -9.36
CA CYS A 89 -5.01 -5.08 -8.49
C CYS A 89 -4.27 -5.29 -7.16
N VAL A 90 -4.50 -6.42 -6.47
CA VAL A 90 -3.82 -6.75 -5.21
C VAL A 90 -2.31 -6.93 -5.42
N ALA A 91 -1.88 -7.60 -6.50
CA ALA A 91 -0.47 -7.84 -6.77
C ALA A 91 0.37 -6.55 -6.81
N CYS A 92 -0.20 -5.46 -7.37
CA CYS A 92 0.44 -4.16 -7.40
C CYS A 92 0.21 -3.37 -6.10
N HIS A 93 -1.00 -3.32 -5.56
CA HIS A 93 -1.34 -2.43 -4.43
C HIS A 93 -1.06 -2.99 -3.03
N VAL A 94 -0.71 -4.28 -2.90
CA VAL A 94 -0.34 -4.83 -1.59
C VAL A 94 1.02 -4.29 -1.12
N VAL A 95 1.00 -3.71 0.08
CA VAL A 95 2.18 -3.18 0.77
C VAL A 95 2.48 -4.00 2.02
N ASN A 96 3.74 -3.99 2.45
CA ASN A 96 4.21 -4.78 3.58
C ASN A 96 4.20 -3.96 4.88
N GLY A 97 4.03 -4.64 6.01
CA GLY A 97 4.17 -4.10 7.35
C GLY A 97 5.62 -4.02 7.84
N PRO A 98 5.83 -3.61 9.11
CA PRO A 98 7.15 -3.53 9.74
C PRO A 98 7.86 -4.89 9.88
N ASP A 99 7.09 -5.98 9.87
CA ASP A 99 7.54 -7.38 9.87
C ASP A 99 7.92 -7.89 8.46
N ALA A 100 7.93 -7.00 7.46
CA ALA A 100 8.11 -7.28 6.04
C ALA A 100 7.05 -8.23 5.42
N LEU A 101 5.95 -8.54 6.12
CA LEU A 101 4.85 -9.34 5.60
C LEU A 101 3.76 -8.46 4.95
N PRO A 102 3.00 -8.96 3.96
CA PRO A 102 1.87 -8.22 3.39
C PRO A 102 0.82 -7.82 4.44
N LEU A 103 0.38 -6.57 4.43
CA LEU A 103 -0.72 -6.12 5.29
C LEU A 103 -2.04 -6.83 4.93
N THR A 104 -2.82 -7.17 5.95
CA THR A 104 -4.18 -7.72 5.84
C THR A 104 -5.24 -6.63 6.04
N SER A 105 -6.52 -6.96 5.82
CA SER A 105 -7.67 -6.05 6.04
C SER A 105 -7.81 -5.57 7.51
N GLU A 106 -7.18 -6.24 8.48
CA GLU A 106 -7.08 -5.74 9.86
C GLU A 106 -6.37 -4.39 9.96
N SER A 107 -5.44 -4.10 9.04
CA SER A 107 -4.70 -2.84 9.05
C SER A 107 -5.50 -1.69 8.40
N PRO A 108 -5.64 -0.52 9.03
CA PRO A 108 -6.19 0.68 8.38
C PRO A 108 -5.29 1.19 7.24
N LYS A 109 -4.04 0.70 7.15
CA LYS A 109 -3.12 0.97 6.04
C LYS A 109 -3.29 0.01 4.85
N TYR A 110 -4.21 -0.96 4.95
CA TYR A 110 -4.56 -1.82 3.82
C TYR A 110 -5.19 -0.99 2.70
N PHE A 111 -4.74 -1.17 1.46
CA PHE A 111 -5.00 -0.21 0.39
C PHE A 111 -6.50 -0.01 0.07
N CYS A 112 -7.33 -1.05 0.21
CA CYS A 112 -8.79 -0.93 0.09
C CYS A 112 -9.36 -0.03 1.19
N ARG A 113 -8.96 -0.28 2.46
CA ARG A 113 -9.51 0.40 3.62
C ARG A 113 -9.27 1.90 3.64
N VAL A 114 -8.17 2.37 3.06
CA VAL A 114 -7.89 3.82 2.97
C VAL A 114 -9.03 4.60 2.29
N CYS A 115 -9.70 4.01 1.28
CA CYS A 115 -10.87 4.62 0.65
C CYS A 115 -12.20 4.17 1.27
N HIS A 116 -12.30 2.91 1.70
CA HIS A 116 -13.54 2.34 2.25
C HIS A 116 -13.88 2.87 3.65
N ASP A 117 -12.88 3.01 4.54
CA ASP A 117 -13.03 3.66 5.85
C ASP A 117 -13.40 5.14 5.66
N TYR A 118 -12.78 5.85 4.69
CA TYR A 118 -13.10 7.24 4.35
C TYR A 118 -14.53 7.43 3.83
N ALA A 119 -15.01 6.52 2.98
CA ALA A 119 -16.35 6.55 2.42
C ALA A 119 -17.43 5.97 3.35
N ALA A 120 -17.04 5.42 4.52
CA ALA A 120 -17.89 4.63 5.40
C ALA A 120 -18.59 3.44 4.69
N VAL A 121 -17.94 2.86 3.68
CA VAL A 121 -18.47 1.76 2.85
C VAL A 121 -17.88 0.43 3.29
N LYS A 122 -18.76 -0.49 3.71
CA LYS A 122 -18.41 -1.91 3.93
C LYS A 122 -18.27 -2.66 2.62
N VAL A 123 -17.33 -3.61 2.57
CA VAL A 123 -17.05 -4.48 1.43
C VAL A 123 -17.68 -5.85 1.68
N ASP A 124 -18.05 -6.56 0.62
CA ASP A 124 -18.46 -7.98 0.67
C ASP A 124 -18.10 -8.62 -0.69
N CYS A 125 -17.74 -9.90 -0.83
CA CYS A 125 -17.73 -10.98 0.17
C CYS A 125 -16.33 -11.57 0.36
N PHE A 126 -15.83 -11.84 1.57
CA PHE A 126 -16.22 -11.34 2.91
C PHE A 126 -15.00 -10.57 3.45
N GLU A 127 -14.95 -9.25 3.25
CA GLU A 127 -13.84 -8.32 3.60
C GLU A 127 -12.41 -8.90 3.45
N CYS A 128 -12.11 -9.42 2.24
CA CYS A 128 -10.87 -10.10 1.82
C CYS A 128 -10.70 -11.56 2.30
N HIS A 129 -11.79 -12.23 2.67
CA HIS A 129 -11.97 -13.69 2.72
C HIS A 129 -10.84 -14.49 3.40
N VAL A 130 -10.76 -14.30 4.73
CA VAL A 130 -10.03 -15.09 5.76
C VAL A 130 -8.50 -15.17 5.69
N SER A 131 -7.86 -14.20 6.35
CA SER A 131 -6.41 -14.15 6.62
C SER A 131 -5.97 -15.13 7.74
N ARG A 132 -6.01 -16.44 7.45
CA ARG A 132 -5.76 -17.58 8.38
C ARG A 132 -6.80 -17.73 9.51
N PRO A 133 -7.07 -18.96 10.00
CA PRO A 133 -7.74 -19.12 11.29
C PRO A 133 -6.87 -18.51 12.41
N PRO A 134 -7.47 -18.00 13.50
CA PRO A 134 -6.69 -17.52 14.64
C PRO A 134 -5.80 -18.64 15.17
N VAL A 135 -4.50 -18.36 15.35
CA VAL A 135 -3.55 -19.27 16.01
C VAL A 135 -3.76 -19.27 17.53
N ALA A 136 -4.98 -19.58 17.93
CA ALA A 136 -5.44 -19.71 19.31
C ALA A 136 -6.13 -21.08 19.47
N LYS A 137 -5.32 -22.14 19.31
CA LYS A 137 -5.69 -23.58 19.35
C LYS A 137 -6.77 -23.99 18.35
N ALA A 138 -6.43 -24.95 17.49
CA ALA A 138 -7.42 -25.84 16.91
C ALA A 138 -8.05 -26.69 18.03
N ALA A 139 -9.08 -26.16 18.69
CA ALA A 139 -10.07 -27.00 19.35
C ALA A 139 -10.79 -27.75 18.24
N GLY A 140 -10.58 -29.07 18.17
CA GLY A 140 -11.01 -29.87 17.03
C GLY A 140 -12.52 -29.81 16.81
N LEU A 141 -12.92 -29.66 15.55
CA LEU A 141 -14.29 -29.90 15.08
C LEU A 141 -14.37 -31.35 14.57
N PRO A 142 -14.95 -32.31 15.33
CA PRO A 142 -15.16 -33.67 14.87
C PRO A 142 -16.42 -33.76 13.99
N ALA A 143 -16.31 -33.32 12.75
CA ALA A 143 -17.37 -33.42 11.72
C ALA A 143 -16.72 -33.87 10.40
N GLY A 144 -16.39 -35.17 10.33
CA GLY A 144 -15.33 -35.68 9.46
C GLY A 144 -15.65 -36.86 8.56
N GLU A 145 -16.92 -37.31 8.50
CA GLU A 145 -17.31 -38.41 7.59
C GLU A 145 -18.78 -38.28 7.18
N LYS A 146 -19.71 -38.26 8.14
CA LYS A 146 -21.16 -38.21 7.90
C LYS A 146 -21.61 -36.99 7.08
N GLU A 147 -21.10 -35.79 7.37
CA GLU A 147 -21.37 -34.59 6.58
C GLU A 147 -20.82 -34.69 5.14
N ARG A 148 -19.71 -35.42 4.94
CA ARG A 148 -19.11 -35.62 3.61
C ARG A 148 -19.94 -36.60 2.79
N ASP A 149 -20.45 -37.67 3.41
CA ASP A 149 -21.31 -38.66 2.76
C ASP A 149 -22.71 -38.11 2.46
N ALA A 150 -23.25 -37.27 3.36
CA ALA A 150 -24.50 -36.54 3.14
C ALA A 150 -24.39 -35.58 1.94
N LEU A 151 -23.30 -34.80 1.87
CA LEU A 151 -23.01 -33.92 0.73
C LEU A 151 -22.78 -34.71 -0.57
N ALA A 152 -22.05 -35.83 -0.51
CA ALA A 152 -21.81 -36.69 -1.67
C ALA A 152 -23.09 -37.35 -2.19
N SER A 153 -24.07 -37.63 -1.32
CA SER A 153 -25.39 -38.13 -1.68
C SER A 153 -26.24 -37.04 -2.33
N PHE A 154 -26.31 -35.85 -1.72
CA PHE A 154 -27.02 -34.69 -2.28
C PHE A 154 -26.54 -34.31 -3.69
N LEU A 155 -25.22 -34.32 -3.92
CA LEU A 155 -24.60 -34.02 -5.22
C LEU A 155 -24.79 -35.11 -6.29
N LYS A 156 -25.27 -36.30 -5.91
CA LYS A 156 -25.71 -37.36 -6.85
C LYS A 156 -27.19 -37.22 -7.20
N GLU A 157 -28.03 -36.88 -6.22
CA GLU A 157 -29.46 -36.65 -6.42
C GLU A 157 -29.70 -35.45 -7.35
N GLY A 158 -29.01 -34.33 -7.13
CA GLY A 158 -29.11 -33.12 -7.95
C GLY A 158 -28.41 -33.18 -9.32
N ARG A 159 -28.14 -34.38 -9.85
CA ARG A 159 -27.50 -34.60 -11.17
C ARG A 159 -28.30 -35.59 -12.03
N GLN A 160 -29.60 -35.65 -11.82
CA GLN A 160 -30.58 -36.35 -12.65
C GLN A 160 -31.43 -35.32 -13.40
#